data_AF-A0A954UYR4-F1
#
_entry.id   AF-A0A954UYR4-F1
#
_cell.length_a   1.000
_cell.length_b   1.000
_cell.length_c   1.000
_cell.angle_alpha   90.00
_cell.angle_beta   90.00
_cell.angle_gamma   90.00
#
_symmetry.space_group_name_H-M   'P 1'
#
loop_
_entity.id
_entity.type
_entity.pdbx_description
1 polymer ?
#
loop_
_entity_poly.entity_id
_entity_poly.type
_entity_poly.pdbx_seq_one_letter_code
_entity_poly.pdbx_strand_id
1 'polypeptide(L)'
;MTAQHSFHGYQTEGFYDELFDEHGKPRPGAKVLHDFINSFQPGVLRERQEAIERALHRMGITFAVYGDDSGTEKIFPFDIVPRIVEAYQWNHIAAGLKQRIRALNLFIDDVYHKQAILKDGIIPTELVTGAESFRAQC
;
A
#
# COMPACT_ATOMS: atom_id res chain seq x y z
N MET A 1 7.64 8.25 -31.44
CA MET A 1 7.72 7.25 -30.35
C MET A 1 6.31 6.81 -30.02
N THR A 2 5.88 5.67 -30.52
CA THR A 2 4.54 5.13 -30.27
C THR A 2 4.48 4.71 -28.80
N ALA A 3 3.60 5.35 -28.01
CA ALA A 3 3.38 4.96 -26.62
C ALA A 3 2.83 3.53 -26.61
N GLN A 4 3.65 2.59 -26.16
CA GLN A 4 3.26 1.19 -25.99
C GLN A 4 2.25 1.12 -24.83
N HIS A 5 0.98 0.98 -25.17
CA HIS A 5 -0.17 0.98 -24.24
C HIS A 5 -0.69 -0.44 -23.95
N SER A 6 0.05 -1.44 -24.41
CA SER A 6 -0.27 -2.85 -24.24
C SER A 6 0.77 -3.49 -23.34
N PHE A 7 0.35 -4.50 -22.58
CA PHE A 7 1.25 -5.36 -21.80
C PHE A 7 2.18 -6.23 -22.67
N HIS A 8 2.16 -6.07 -23.99
CA HIS A 8 3.06 -6.75 -24.89
C HIS A 8 4.53 -6.46 -24.55
N GLY A 9 5.28 -7.52 -24.21
CA GLY A 9 6.67 -7.42 -23.79
C GLY A 9 6.89 -7.09 -22.32
N TYR A 10 5.83 -7.02 -21.49
CA TYR A 10 5.96 -6.90 -20.04
C TYR A 10 6.69 -8.11 -19.46
N GLN A 11 7.71 -7.88 -18.63
CA GLN A 11 8.51 -8.91 -18.00
C GLN A 11 8.41 -8.77 -16.48
N THR A 12 8.10 -9.87 -15.80
CA THR A 12 8.01 -9.92 -14.33
C THR A 12 9.38 -10.06 -13.66
N GLU A 13 10.46 -10.19 -14.45
CA GLU A 13 11.85 -10.34 -14.00
C GLU A 13 12.05 -11.49 -12.98
N GLY A 14 11.15 -12.48 -12.97
CA GLY A 14 11.19 -13.61 -12.03
C GLY A 14 10.63 -13.30 -10.63
N PHE A 15 10.09 -12.10 -10.39
CA PHE A 15 9.40 -11.76 -9.16
C PHE A 15 7.92 -12.18 -9.20
N TYR A 16 7.30 -12.27 -8.02
CA TYR A 16 5.86 -12.40 -7.93
C TYR A 16 5.21 -11.09 -8.39
N ASP A 17 4.49 -11.16 -9.51
CA ASP A 17 3.70 -10.06 -10.02
C ASP A 17 2.21 -10.24 -9.69
N GLU A 18 1.52 -9.13 -9.43
CA GLU A 18 0.09 -9.16 -9.05
C GLU A 18 -0.84 -9.29 -10.26
N LEU A 19 -0.38 -8.91 -11.45
CA LEU A 19 -1.17 -8.95 -12.66
C LEU A 19 -0.92 -10.24 -13.45
N PHE A 20 0.33 -10.72 -13.51
CA PHE A 20 0.76 -11.88 -14.29
C PHE A 20 1.27 -13.03 -13.41
N ASP A 21 1.07 -14.26 -13.90
CA ASP A 21 1.67 -15.47 -13.35
C ASP A 21 3.08 -15.73 -13.90
N GLU A 22 3.71 -16.82 -13.44
CA GLU A 22 5.06 -17.22 -13.87
C GLU A 22 5.16 -17.58 -15.37
N HIS A 23 4.04 -17.78 -16.05
CA HIS A 23 3.95 -18.05 -17.48
C HIS A 23 3.61 -16.80 -18.30
N GLY A 24 3.55 -15.62 -17.67
CA GLY A 24 3.21 -14.36 -18.32
C GLY A 24 1.72 -14.25 -18.69
N LYS A 25 0.85 -15.06 -18.08
CA LYS A 25 -0.61 -14.97 -18.27
C LYS A 25 -1.23 -14.11 -17.17
N PRO A 26 -2.27 -13.32 -17.48
CA PRO A 26 -2.94 -12.54 -16.45
C PRO A 26 -3.58 -13.49 -15.42
N ARG A 27 -3.40 -13.18 -14.14
CA ARG A 27 -4.02 -13.92 -13.03
C ARG A 27 -5.56 -13.89 -13.15
N PRO A 28 -6.29 -14.87 -12.61
CA PRO A 28 -7.75 -14.93 -12.72
C PRO A 28 -8.46 -13.63 -12.35
N GLY A 29 -8.16 -13.05 -11.19
CA GLY A 29 -8.73 -11.77 -10.75
C GLY A 29 -8.31 -10.56 -11.61
N ALA A 30 -7.14 -10.63 -12.26
CA ALA A 30 -6.58 -9.54 -13.06
C ALA A 30 -7.09 -9.52 -14.51
N LYS A 31 -7.74 -10.60 -14.99
CA LYS A 31 -8.12 -10.74 -16.41
C LYS A 31 -8.99 -9.59 -16.92
N VAL A 32 -10.00 -9.18 -16.15
CA VAL A 32 -10.91 -8.10 -16.55
C VAL A 32 -10.15 -6.78 -16.70
N LEU A 33 -9.25 -6.47 -15.77
CA LEU A 33 -8.41 -5.27 -15.83
C LEU A 33 -7.46 -5.32 -17.03
N HIS A 34 -6.81 -6.48 -17.23
CA HIS A 34 -5.91 -6.72 -18.36
C HIS A 34 -6.60 -6.46 -19.71
N ASP A 35 -7.78 -7.06 -19.93
CA ASP A 35 -8.52 -6.93 -21.18
C ASP A 35 -9.03 -5.48 -21.35
N PHE A 36 -9.48 -4.85 -20.27
CA PHE A 36 -9.95 -3.47 -20.28
C PHE A 36 -8.83 -2.49 -20.66
N ILE A 37 -7.64 -2.64 -20.09
CA ILE A 37 -6.48 -1.80 -20.43
C ILE A 37 -6.06 -2.01 -21.88
N ASN A 38 -5.98 -3.25 -22.35
CA ASN A 38 -5.63 -3.55 -23.75
C ASN A 38 -6.68 -3.07 -24.76
N SER A 39 -7.92 -2.79 -24.35
CA SER A 39 -8.96 -2.22 -25.22
C SER A 39 -8.75 -0.75 -25.56
N PHE A 40 -7.89 -0.04 -24.83
CA PHE A 40 -7.64 1.38 -25.05
C PHE A 40 -6.71 1.65 -26.23
N GLN A 41 -6.95 2.80 -26.87
CA GLN A 41 -6.01 3.38 -27.83
C GLN A 41 -4.75 3.87 -27.12
N PRO A 42 -3.61 3.95 -27.84
CA PRO A 42 -2.40 4.56 -27.31
C PRO A 42 -2.65 5.95 -26.70
N GLY A 43 -2.07 6.23 -25.54
CA GLY A 43 -2.14 7.54 -24.89
C GLY A 43 -3.31 7.75 -23.93
N VAL A 44 -4.40 6.98 -24.03
CA VAL A 44 -5.60 7.17 -23.17
C VAL A 44 -5.28 7.07 -21.68
N LEU A 45 -4.43 6.13 -21.26
CA LEU A 45 -4.01 6.01 -19.86
C LEU A 45 -3.21 7.24 -19.40
N ARG A 46 -2.31 7.75 -20.25
CA ARG A 46 -1.54 8.97 -19.94
C ARG A 46 -2.46 10.18 -19.77
N GLU A 47 -3.41 10.35 -20.68
CA GLU A 47 -4.38 11.45 -20.62
C GLU A 47 -5.22 11.39 -19.33
N ARG A 48 -5.66 10.19 -18.94
CA ARG A 48 -6.40 9.97 -17.68
C ARG A 48 -5.56 10.26 -16.45
N GLN A 49 -4.29 9.83 -16.45
CA GLN A 49 -3.33 10.11 -15.39
C GLN A 49 -3.14 11.62 -15.21
N GLU A 50 -2.90 12.36 -16.29
CA GLU A 50 -2.75 13.82 -16.21
C GLU A 50 -4.06 14.52 -15.80
N ALA A 51 -5.21 13.99 -16.21
CA ALA A 51 -6.51 14.52 -15.82
C ALA A 51 -6.77 14.38 -14.32
N ILE A 52 -6.46 13.22 -13.73
CA ILE A 52 -6.63 13.02 -12.28
C ILE A 52 -5.63 13.85 -11.48
N GLU A 53 -4.37 13.97 -11.93
CA GLU A 53 -3.38 14.84 -11.27
C GLU A 53 -3.84 16.31 -11.23
N ARG A 54 -4.34 16.84 -12.35
CA ARG A 54 -4.94 18.19 -12.39
C ARG A 54 -6.14 18.31 -11.46
N ALA A 55 -6.97 17.29 -11.36
CA ALA A 55 -8.13 17.30 -10.46
C ALA A 55 -7.70 17.30 -9.00
N LEU A 56 -6.75 16.44 -8.61
CA LEU A 56 -6.20 16.38 -7.25
C LEU A 56 -5.56 17.71 -6.84
N HIS A 57 -4.80 18.35 -7.74
CA HIS A 57 -4.25 19.68 -7.52
C HIS A 57 -5.34 20.73 -7.27
N ARG A 58 -6.39 20.75 -8.10
CA ARG A 58 -7.51 21.70 -7.93
C ARG A 58 -8.31 21.47 -6.65
N MET A 59 -8.36 20.22 -6.17
CA MET A 59 -9.02 19.86 -4.91
C MET A 59 -8.16 20.16 -3.68
N GLY A 60 -6.91 20.61 -3.84
CA GLY A 60 -5.98 20.81 -2.73
C GLY A 60 -5.55 19.50 -2.06
N ILE A 61 -5.61 18.37 -2.77
CA ILE A 61 -5.09 17.08 -2.29
C ILE A 61 -3.58 17.09 -2.54
N THR A 62 -2.89 17.87 -1.70
CA THR A 62 -1.44 18.07 -1.74
C THR A 62 -0.81 17.63 -0.42
N PHE A 63 0.49 17.31 -0.45
CA PHE A 63 1.29 17.06 0.75
C PHE A 63 2.49 18.00 0.77
N ALA A 64 2.87 18.44 1.97
CA ALA A 64 4.06 19.25 2.18
C ALA A 64 5.30 18.35 2.08
N VAL A 65 6.24 18.69 1.21
CA VAL A 65 7.55 18.05 1.18
C VAL A 65 8.42 18.68 2.25
N TYR A 66 8.58 18.00 3.38
CA TYR A 66 9.53 18.42 4.40
C TYR A 66 10.96 18.23 3.87
N GLY A 67 11.72 19.32 3.75
CA GLY A 67 13.13 19.31 3.31
C GLY A 67 13.47 20.29 2.18
N ASP A 68 12.48 20.98 1.62
CA ASP A 68 12.68 22.03 0.63
C ASP A 68 12.23 23.37 1.25
N ASP A 69 13.14 24.33 1.44
CA ASP A 69 12.90 25.66 2.05
C ASP A 69 11.84 26.49 1.29
N SER A 70 11.36 25.97 0.17
CA SER A 70 10.37 26.59 -0.72
C SER A 70 8.91 26.35 -0.32
N GLY A 71 8.61 25.48 0.65
CA GLY A 71 7.22 25.17 1.02
C GLY A 71 6.40 24.62 -0.16
N THR A 72 7.07 23.98 -1.12
CA THR A 72 6.45 23.54 -2.36
C THR A 72 5.46 22.41 -2.09
N GLU A 73 4.18 22.70 -2.27
CA GLU A 73 3.11 21.70 -2.25
C GLU A 73 3.24 20.75 -3.46
N LYS A 74 3.22 19.44 -3.21
CA LYS A 74 3.15 18.42 -4.27
C LYS A 74 1.83 17.69 -4.24
N ILE A 75 1.32 17.34 -5.42
CA ILE A 75 0.12 16.49 -5.55
C ILE A 75 0.47 15.10 -5.03
N PHE A 76 -0.44 14.50 -4.26
CA PHE A 76 -0.29 13.11 -3.86
C PHE A 76 -0.13 12.19 -5.10
N PRO A 77 0.95 11.39 -5.20
CA PRO A 77 1.13 10.52 -6.37
C PRO A 77 -0.03 9.54 -6.45
N PHE A 78 -0.69 9.50 -7.60
CA PHE A 78 -1.84 8.65 -7.82
C PHE A 78 -1.54 7.72 -8.99
N ASP A 79 -1.82 6.42 -8.85
CA ASP A 79 -1.76 5.47 -9.95
C ASP A 79 -3.18 5.10 -10.38
N ILE A 80 -3.50 5.32 -11.66
CA ILE A 80 -4.81 4.99 -12.22
C ILE A 80 -5.02 3.49 -12.46
N VAL A 81 -3.97 2.67 -12.38
CA VAL A 81 -4.05 1.22 -12.52
C VAL A 81 -4.28 0.60 -11.15
N PRO A 82 -5.47 0.02 -10.87
CA PRO A 82 -5.76 -0.54 -9.57
C PRO A 82 -5.00 -1.85 -9.34
N ARG A 83 -4.58 -2.07 -8.09
CA ARG A 83 -4.16 -3.40 -7.63
C ARG A 83 -5.39 -4.22 -7.28
N ILE A 84 -5.64 -5.28 -8.05
CA ILE A 84 -6.75 -6.18 -7.78
C ILE A 84 -6.41 -7.10 -6.61
N VAL A 85 -7.34 -7.21 -5.66
CA VAL A 85 -7.26 -8.18 -4.55
C VAL A 85 -8.53 -9.02 -4.59
N GLU A 86 -8.39 -10.33 -4.77
CA GLU A 86 -9.54 -11.22 -4.84
C GLU A 86 -10.23 -11.34 -3.47
N ALA A 87 -11.54 -11.53 -3.48
CA ALA A 87 -12.34 -11.51 -2.25
C ALA A 87 -11.86 -12.53 -1.20
N TYR A 88 -11.41 -13.72 -1.61
CA TYR A 88 -10.88 -14.72 -0.69
C TYR A 88 -9.55 -14.29 -0.06
N GLN A 89 -8.67 -13.63 -0.82
CA GLN A 89 -7.42 -13.07 -0.32
C GLN A 89 -7.72 -11.95 0.67
N TRP A 90 -8.63 -11.04 0.31
CA TRP A 90 -9.04 -9.94 1.18
C TRP A 90 -9.65 -10.43 2.49
N ASN A 91 -10.51 -11.45 2.44
CA ASN A 91 -11.12 -12.01 3.64
C ASN A 91 -10.07 -12.56 4.62
N HIS A 92 -9.05 -13.24 4.09
CA HIS A 92 -7.93 -13.74 4.90
C HIS A 92 -7.11 -12.58 5.50
N ILE A 93 -6.71 -11.62 4.65
CA ILE A 93 -5.93 -10.44 5.07
C ILE A 93 -6.69 -9.65 6.15
N ALA A 94 -7.96 -9.35 5.91
CA ALA A 94 -8.79 -8.56 6.82
C ALA A 94 -8.97 -9.27 8.18
N ALA A 95 -9.14 -10.59 8.19
CA ALA A 95 -9.22 -11.36 9.44
C ALA A 95 -7.89 -11.28 10.23
N GLY A 96 -6.75 -11.47 9.56
CA GLY A 96 -5.42 -11.38 10.17
C GLY A 96 -5.12 -9.96 10.70
N LEU A 97 -5.48 -8.93 9.94
CA LEU A 97 -5.31 -7.53 10.36
C LEU A 97 -6.14 -7.22 11.61
N LYS A 98 -7.41 -7.64 11.66
CA LYS A 98 -8.26 -7.44 12.85
C LYS A 98 -7.70 -8.15 14.07
N GLN A 99 -7.23 -9.38 13.92
CA GLN A 99 -6.59 -10.14 14.99
C GLN A 99 -5.33 -9.41 15.50
N ARG A 100 -4.46 -8.98 14.58
CA ARG A 100 -3.19 -8.32 14.90
C ARG A 100 -3.40 -6.98 15.59
N ILE A 101 -4.32 -6.15 15.10
CA ILE A 101 -4.64 -4.85 15.71
C ILE A 101 -5.18 -5.05 17.13
N ARG A 102 -6.05 -6.04 17.35
CA ARG A 102 -6.53 -6.37 18.69
C ARG A 102 -5.39 -6.76 19.63
N ALA A 103 -4.48 -7.62 19.18
CA ALA A 103 -3.33 -8.02 19.98
C ALA A 103 -2.40 -6.83 20.28
N LEU A 104 -2.14 -5.97 19.30
CA LEU A 104 -1.30 -4.77 19.48
C LEU A 104 -1.93 -3.78 20.47
N ASN A 105 -3.24 -3.55 20.40
CA ASN A 105 -3.92 -2.67 21.35
C ASN A 105 -3.87 -3.23 22.78
N LEU A 106 -4.09 -4.52 22.95
CA LEU A 106 -3.98 -5.18 24.27
C LEU A 106 -2.54 -5.18 24.78
N PHE A 107 -1.56 -5.33 23.89
CA PHE A 107 -0.14 -5.26 24.24
C PHE A 107 0.25 -3.87 24.73
N ILE A 108 -0.14 -2.82 23.99
CA ILE A 108 0.12 -1.43 24.37
C ILE A 108 -0.54 -1.13 25.72
N ASP A 109 -1.82 -1.50 25.89
CA ASP A 109 -2.54 -1.33 27.15
C ASP A 109 -1.83 -2.05 28.31
N ASP A 110 -1.43 -3.31 28.13
CA ASP A 110 -0.76 -4.06 29.18
C ASP A 110 0.60 -3.45 29.55
N VAL A 111 1.41 -3.05 28.56
CA VAL A 111 2.73 -2.44 28.76
C VAL A 111 2.67 -1.16 29.60
N TYR A 112 1.64 -0.33 29.43
CA TYR A 112 1.48 0.92 30.19
C TYR A 112 0.70 0.74 31.50
N HIS A 113 0.15 -0.45 31.77
CA HIS A 113 -0.63 -0.70 32.99
C HIS A 113 -0.10 -1.92 33.77
N LYS A 114 -0.70 -3.10 33.57
CA LYS A 114 -0.48 -4.27 34.44
C LYS A 114 0.85 -4.95 34.18
N GLN A 115 1.43 -4.75 33.00
CA GLN A 115 2.70 -5.32 32.54
C GLN A 115 2.75 -6.84 32.73
N ALA A 116 1.62 -7.52 32.53
CA ALA A 116 1.53 -8.96 32.71
C ALA A 116 2.46 -9.69 31.75
N ILE A 117 2.49 -9.30 30.46
CA ILE A 117 3.34 -9.91 29.45
C ILE A 117 4.84 -9.79 29.74
N LEU A 118 5.24 -8.74 30.48
CA LEU A 118 6.63 -8.52 30.93
C LEU A 118 6.94 -9.32 32.20
N LYS A 119 6.02 -9.29 33.18
CA LYS A 119 6.13 -10.05 34.44
C LYS A 119 6.16 -11.56 34.19
N ASP A 120 5.40 -12.02 33.19
CA ASP A 120 5.36 -13.42 32.75
C ASP A 120 6.59 -13.81 31.92
N GLY A 121 7.47 -12.86 31.57
CA GLY A 121 8.72 -13.10 30.84
C GLY A 121 8.54 -13.46 29.36
N ILE A 122 7.33 -13.32 28.81
CA ILE A 122 7.05 -13.59 27.38
C ILE A 122 7.78 -12.58 26.49
N ILE A 123 7.77 -11.31 26.89
CA ILE A 123 8.56 -10.25 26.27
C ILE A 123 9.57 -9.72 27.30
N PRO A 124 10.88 -9.64 26.97
CA PRO A 124 11.86 -9.06 27.87
C PRO A 124 11.56 -7.60 28.16
N THR A 125 11.52 -7.23 29.45
CA THR A 125 11.26 -5.86 29.90
C THR A 125 12.14 -4.83 29.22
N GLU A 126 13.43 -5.14 29.11
CA GLU A 126 14.45 -4.21 28.60
C GLU A 126 14.22 -3.85 27.13
N LEU A 127 13.59 -4.75 26.36
CA LEU A 127 13.25 -4.52 24.96
C LEU A 127 12.14 -3.46 24.81
N VAL A 128 11.27 -3.36 25.81
CA VAL A 128 10.16 -2.40 25.82
C VAL A 128 10.59 -1.08 26.46
N THR A 129 11.15 -1.12 27.67
CA THR A 129 11.53 0.09 28.41
C THR A 129 12.73 0.82 27.80
N GLY A 130 13.60 0.12 27.07
CA GLY A 130 14.72 0.69 26.34
C GLY A 130 14.37 1.23 24.95
N ALA A 131 13.15 1.01 24.45
CA ALA A 131 12.75 1.48 23.13
C ALA A 131 12.57 3.01 23.12
N GLU A 132 13.11 3.69 22.11
CA GLU A 132 12.98 5.14 21.94
C GLU A 132 11.52 5.61 21.86
N SER A 133 10.64 4.75 21.37
CA SER A 133 9.20 5.00 21.24
C SER A 133 8.41 4.79 22.53
N PHE A 134 9.01 4.20 23.57
CA PHE A 134 8.34 4.04 24.86
C PHE A 134 8.18 5.39 25.56
N ARG A 135 7.04 5.60 26.21
CA ARG A 135 6.68 6.86 26.87
C ARG A 135 6.30 6.59 28.31
N ALA A 136 7.24 6.75 29.24
CA ALA A 136 7.03 6.45 30.66
C ALA A 136 5.91 7.28 31.32
N GLN A 137 5.46 8.38 30.70
CA GLN A 137 4.38 9.23 31.17
C GLN A 137 2.98 8.74 30.77
N CYS A 138 2.89 7.75 29.88
CA CYS A 138 1.63 7.18 29.40
C CYS A 138 1.10 6.08 30.31
#